data_AF-A0A246RU79-F1
#
_entry.id   AF-A0A246RU79-F1
#
_cell.length_a   1.000
_cell.length_b   1.000
_cell.length_c   1.000
_cell.angle_alpha   90.00
_cell.angle_beta   90.00
_cell.angle_gamma   90.00
#
_symmetry.space_group_name_H-M   'P 1'
#
loop_
_entity.id
_entity.type
_entity.pdbx_description
1 polymer ?
#
loop_
_entity_poly.entity_id
_entity_poly.type
_entity_poly.pdbx_seq_one_letter_code
_entity_poly.pdbx_strand_id
1 'polypeptide(L)'
;MAEPGAAEAYEATRIAHELGQEVRHLRERSGWSQSQLARAAGMTQSAVAWFEAGGTIPTLPVLERLAGALDMRLDVRFTPNTDAA
;
A
#
# COMPACT_ATOMS: atom_id res chain seq x y z
N MET A 1 -30.49 -1.83 4.96
CA MET A 1 -30.05 -1.12 3.74
C MET A 1 -28.60 -0.76 3.94
N ALA A 2 -27.68 -1.39 3.21
CA ALA A 2 -26.27 -0.99 3.26
C ALA A 2 -26.17 0.37 2.54
N GLU A 3 -25.61 1.37 3.21
CA GLU A 3 -25.41 2.67 2.58
C GLU A 3 -24.37 2.51 1.44
N PRO A 4 -24.67 2.98 0.22
CA PRO A 4 -23.79 2.75 -0.95
C PRO A 4 -22.35 3.25 -0.74
N GLY A 5 -22.15 4.31 0.05
CA GLY A 5 -20.81 4.81 0.40
C GLY A 5 -20.04 3.93 1.38
N ALA A 6 -20.71 3.07 2.15
CA ALA A 6 -20.05 2.17 3.09
C ALA A 6 -19.26 1.08 2.35
N ALA A 7 -19.86 0.47 1.32
CA ALA A 7 -19.22 -0.60 0.53
C ALA A 7 -17.96 -0.10 -0.21
N GLU A 8 -18.04 1.07 -0.84
CA GLU A 8 -16.89 1.70 -1.51
C GLU A 8 -15.76 2.05 -0.52
N ALA A 9 -16.11 2.56 0.66
CA ALA A 9 -15.14 2.85 1.72
C ALA A 9 -14.47 1.57 2.27
N TYR A 10 -15.24 0.48 2.43
CA TYR A 10 -14.69 -0.82 2.83
C TYR A 10 -13.68 -1.35 1.81
N GLU A 11 -14.01 -1.26 0.51
CA GLU A 11 -13.15 -1.76 -0.55
C GLU A 11 -11.85 -0.95 -0.66
N ALA A 12 -11.94 0.38 -0.59
CA ALA A 12 -10.74 1.24 -0.56
C ALA A 12 -9.85 0.92 0.65
N THR A 13 -10.45 0.64 1.82
CA THR A 13 -9.72 0.25 3.03
C THR A 13 -9.04 -1.11 2.86
N ARG A 14 -9.72 -2.08 2.25
CA ARG A 14 -9.15 -3.40 1.94
C ARG A 14 -7.92 -3.28 1.04
N ILE A 15 -8.04 -2.53 -0.06
CA ILE A 15 -6.93 -2.30 -1.01
C ILE A 15 -5.76 -1.59 -0.32
N ALA A 16 -6.03 -0.54 0.47
CA ALA A 16 -5.00 0.17 1.23
C ALA A 16 -4.24 -0.76 2.19
N HIS A 17 -4.95 -1.65 2.88
CA HIS A 17 -4.35 -2.63 3.77
C HIS A 17 -3.46 -3.63 3.01
N GLU A 18 -3.94 -4.17 1.88
CA GLU A 18 -3.18 -5.11 1.05
C GLU A 18 -1.88 -4.49 0.51
N LEU A 19 -1.96 -3.25 0.01
CA LEU A 19 -0.77 -2.51 -0.42
C LEU A 19 0.21 -2.25 0.74
N GLY A 20 -0.31 -1.92 1.92
CA GLY A 20 0.48 -1.75 3.14
C GLY A 20 1.24 -3.02 3.54
N GLN A 21 0.56 -4.17 3.53
CA GLN A 21 1.17 -5.47 3.82
C GLN A 21 2.25 -5.84 2.81
N GLU A 22 2.02 -5.60 1.52
CA GLU A 22 3.01 -5.92 0.48
C GLU A 22 4.30 -5.10 0.64
N VAL A 23 4.19 -3.79 0.89
CA VAL A 23 5.36 -2.94 1.18
C VAL A 23 6.08 -3.38 2.44
N ARG A 24 5.34 -3.75 3.50
CA ARG A 24 5.92 -4.29 4.72
C ARG A 24 6.73 -5.57 4.45
N HIS A 25 6.16 -6.51 3.70
CA HIS A 25 6.82 -7.77 3.36
C HIS A 25 8.10 -7.52 2.55
N LEU A 26 8.05 -6.65 1.53
CA LEU A 26 9.23 -6.29 0.74
C LEU A 26 10.31 -5.65 1.60
N ARG A 27 9.93 -4.72 2.49
CA ARG A 27 10.85 -4.09 3.44
C ARG A 27 11.54 -5.11 4.34
N GLU A 28 10.77 -6.02 4.93
CA GLU A 28 11.28 -7.06 5.83
C GLU A 28 12.19 -8.04 5.09
N ARG A 29 11.85 -8.42 3.85
CA ARG A 29 12.71 -9.25 2.98
C ARG A 29 14.04 -8.56 2.64
N SER A 30 14.05 -7.25 2.51
CA SER A 30 15.27 -6.44 2.34
C SER A 30 16.05 -6.25 3.65
N GLY A 31 15.57 -6.77 4.78
CA GLY A 31 16.20 -6.62 6.10
C GLY A 31 16.13 -5.19 6.65
N TRP A 32 15.21 -4.37 6.16
CA TRP A 32 15.12 -2.96 6.50
C TRP A 32 14.13 -2.71 7.65
N SER A 33 14.48 -1.79 8.54
CA SER A 33 13.54 -1.13 9.45
C SER A 33 12.66 -0.11 8.71
N GLN A 34 11.53 0.26 9.29
CA GLN A 34 10.67 1.31 8.74
C GLN A 34 11.42 2.64 8.56
N SER A 35 12.33 2.99 9.48
CA SER A 35 13.18 4.18 9.36
C SER A 35 14.14 4.13 8.17
N GLN A 36 14.65 2.95 7.81
CA GLN A 36 15.53 2.79 6.66
C GLN A 36 14.74 2.97 5.35
N LEU A 37 13.58 2.32 5.23
CA LEU A 37 12.69 2.54 4.08
C LEU A 37 12.25 4.00 3.97
N ALA A 38 11.86 4.60 5.09
CA ALA A 38 11.46 6.01 5.12
C ALA A 38 12.57 6.93 4.61
N ARG A 39 13.82 6.71 5.05
CA ARG A 39 14.97 7.48 4.56
C ARG A 39 15.19 7.30 3.06
N ALA A 40 15.15 6.07 2.56
CA ALA A 40 15.31 5.77 1.13
C ALA A 40 14.18 6.38 0.28
N ALA A 41 12.96 6.39 0.80
CA ALA A 41 11.77 6.95 0.15
C ALA A 41 11.63 8.48 0.32
N GLY A 42 12.48 9.15 1.11
CA GLY A 42 12.30 10.56 1.44
C GLY A 42 10.97 10.82 2.17
N MET A 43 10.62 9.94 3.10
CA MET A 43 9.41 9.97 3.94
C MET A 43 9.79 9.97 5.43
N THR A 44 8.81 10.19 6.31
CA THR A 44 9.00 9.97 7.75
C THR A 44 8.76 8.51 8.13
N GLN A 45 9.39 8.03 9.21
CA GLN A 45 9.13 6.67 9.70
C GLN A 45 7.65 6.46 10.04
N SER A 46 7.00 7.47 10.63
CA SER A 46 5.57 7.40 10.96
C SER A 46 4.68 7.32 9.72
N ALA A 47 5.04 7.99 8.62
CA ALA A 47 4.31 7.87 7.36
C ALA A 47 4.44 6.46 6.76
N VAL A 48 5.64 5.86 6.82
CA VAL A 48 5.83 4.45 6.41
C VAL A 48 5.05 3.50 7.32
N ALA A 49 5.10 3.68 8.64
CA ALA A 49 4.36 2.84 9.58
C ALA A 49 2.83 2.93 9.37
N TRP A 50 2.32 4.14 9.12
CA TRP A 50 0.91 4.37 8.85
C TRP A 50 0.48 3.76 7.51
N PHE A 51 1.33 3.86 6.47
CA PHE A 51 1.12 3.19 5.20
C PHE A 51 1.08 1.67 5.36
N GLU A 52 2.06 1.07 6.04
CA GLU A 52 2.14 -0.39 6.25
C GLU A 52 0.95 -0.93 7.05
N ALA A 53 0.32 -0.10 7.88
CA ALA A 53 -0.87 -0.45 8.62
C ALA A 53 -2.17 -0.34 7.79
N GLY A 54 -2.11 0.17 6.55
CA GLY A 54 -3.30 0.50 5.76
C GLY A 54 -4.07 1.71 6.30
N GLY A 55 -3.41 2.60 7.03
CA GLY A 55 -4.05 3.73 7.70
C GLY A 55 -4.57 4.82 6.75
N THR A 56 -4.26 4.72 5.45
CA THR A 56 -4.67 5.69 4.43
C THR A 56 -4.80 5.06 3.06
N ILE A 57 -5.60 5.68 2.21
CA ILE A 57 -5.64 5.37 0.78
C ILE A 57 -4.37 5.96 0.14
N PRO A 58 -3.44 5.13 -0.35
CA PRO A 58 -2.21 5.63 -0.92
C PRO A 58 -2.46 6.26 -2.29
N THR A 59 -1.68 7.29 -2.62
CA THR A 59 -1.68 7.88 -3.96
C THR A 59 -0.63 7.20 -4.84
N LEU A 60 -0.82 7.22 -6.17
CA LEU A 60 0.15 6.65 -7.11
C LEU A 60 1.59 7.17 -6.89
N PRO A 61 1.83 8.48 -6.66
CA PRO A 61 3.19 8.97 -6.39
C PRO A 61 3.83 8.39 -5.12
N VAL A 62 3.03 8.06 -4.09
CA VAL A 62 3.54 7.40 -2.89
C VAL A 62 3.94 5.96 -3.20
N LEU A 63 3.14 5.26 -4.00
CA LEU A 63 3.45 3.88 -4.43
C LEU A 63 4.73 3.82 -5.27
N GLU A 64 4.89 4.72 -6.24
CA GLU A 64 6.10 4.80 -7.06
C GLU A 64 7.35 5.11 -6.23
N ARG A 65 7.22 6.02 -5.26
CA ARG A 65 8.30 6.38 -4.35
C ARG A 65 8.74 5.20 -3.47
N LEU A 66 7.81 4.45 -2.90
CA LEU A 66 8.10 3.26 -2.11
C LEU A 66 8.69 2.15 -2.98
N ALA A 67 8.15 1.94 -4.18
CA ALA A 67 8.68 0.97 -5.14
C ALA A 67 10.14 1.29 -5.50
N GLY A 68 10.44 2.54 -5.87
CA GLY A 68 11.80 2.97 -6.18
C GLY A 68 12.76 2.83 -5.00
N ALA A 69 12.32 3.11 -3.77
CA ALA A 69 13.11 2.91 -2.56
C ALA A 69 13.44 1.43 -2.28
N LEU A 70 12.57 0.52 -2.70
CA LEU A 70 12.71 -0.93 -2.53
C LEU A 70 13.40 -1.61 -3.74
N ASP A 71 13.86 -0.85 -4.73
CA ASP A 71 14.39 -1.36 -6.02
C ASP A 71 13.36 -2.21 -6.79
N MET A 72 12.08 -1.85 -6.66
CA MET A 72 10.93 -2.51 -7.29
C MET A 72 10.29 -1.62 -8.36
N ARG A 73 9.53 -2.25 -9.26
CA ARG A 73 8.68 -1.56 -10.23
C ARG A 73 7.21 -1.73 -9.85
N LEU A 74 6.44 -0.64 -9.88
CA LEU A 74 4.99 -0.69 -9.76
C LEU A 74 4.38 -1.30 -11.03
N ASP A 75 3.68 -2.43 -10.89
CA ASP A 75 2.93 -3.11 -11.96
C ASP A 75 1.44 -3.09 -11.60
N VAL A 76 0.61 -2.46 -12.44
CA VAL A 76 -0.84 -2.36 -12.23
C VAL A 76 -1.55 -3.20 -13.29
N ARG A 77 -2.27 -4.22 -12.85
CA ARG A 77 -3.02 -5.13 -13.73
C ARG A 77 -4.48 -5.19 -13.31
N PHE A 78 -5.38 -5.05 -14.28
CA PHE A 78 -6.81 -5.30 -14.10
C PHE A 78 -7.08 -6.80 -14.29
N THR A 79 -7.90 -7.37 -13.42
CA THR A 79 -8.33 -8.78 -13.53
C THR A 79 -9.86 -8.84 -13.56
N PRO A 80 -10.48 -9.85 -14.21
CA PRO A 80 -11.93 -10.01 -14.21
C PRO A 80 -12.46 -10.17 -12.79
N ASN A 81 -13.52 -9.44 -12.46
CA ASN A 81 -14.20 -9.57 -11.17
C ASN A 81 -15.01 -10.88 -11.18
N THR A 82 -14.39 -11.98 -10.78
CA THR A 82 -14.98 -13.34 -10.88
C THR A 82 -15.95 -13.62 -9.71
N ASP A 83 -16.77 -12.62 -9.37
CA ASP A 83 -17.96 -12.75 -8.51
C ASP A 83 -19.26 -12.61 -9.33
N ALA A 84 -19.16 -12.45 -10.65
CA ALA A 84 -20.29 -12.47 -11.58
C ALA A 84 -20.44 -13.86 -12.21
N ALA A 85 -21.01 -14.81 -11.46
CA ALA A 85 -21.61 -16.03 -11.98
C ALA A 85 -23.04 -16.16 -11.44
#